data_AF-A0A9Q1FYI5-F1
#
_entry.id   AF-A0A9Q1FYI5-F1
#
_cell.length_a   1.000
_cell.length_b   1.000
_cell.length_c   1.000
_cell.angle_alpha   90.00
_cell.angle_beta   90.00
_cell.angle_gamma   90.00
#
_symmetry.space_group_name_H-M   'P 1'
#
loop_
_entity.id
_entity.type
_entity.pdbx_description
1 polymer ?
#
loop_
_entity_poly.entity_id
_entity_poly.type
_entity_poly.pdbx_seq_one_letter_code
_entity_poly.pdbx_strand_id
1 'polypeptide(L)'
;MSSRRLALGLCILSNRDGAVKDMRRLRNIFTQHRFHYSIEINPTKKEVFCAIRRFRASLLDRERGVSCCVVVIMAHGRIGYMTAADKVDVELQEIYGKLNNSQCLLSARYPKLSSAREKQGRVFP
;
A
#
# COMPACT_ATOMS: atom_id res chain seq x y z
N MET A 1 3.30 -2.98 -28.37
CA MET A 1 3.94 -2.36 -27.19
C MET A 1 3.22 -2.83 -25.92
N SER A 2 3.70 -3.86 -25.24
CA SER A 2 3.07 -4.36 -24.00
C SER A 2 3.67 -3.61 -22.81
N SER A 3 3.00 -2.54 -22.40
CA SER A 3 3.38 -1.76 -21.21
C SER A 3 3.13 -2.55 -19.93
N ARG A 4 4.11 -2.58 -19.02
CA ARG A 4 4.01 -3.32 -17.75
C ARG A 4 3.09 -2.62 -16.76
N ARG A 5 2.32 -3.41 -16.01
CA ARG A 5 1.55 -2.95 -14.84
C ARG A 5 2.29 -3.39 -13.59
N LEU A 6 2.56 -2.47 -12.66
CA LEU A 6 3.33 -2.76 -11.44
C LEU A 6 2.47 -2.57 -10.20
N ALA A 7 2.63 -3.42 -9.19
CA ALA A 7 1.96 -3.20 -7.91
C ALA A 7 2.85 -3.50 -6.69
N LEU A 8 2.65 -2.74 -5.62
CA LEU A 8 3.29 -2.96 -4.33
C LEU A 8 2.22 -3.10 -3.25
N GLY A 9 2.26 -4.17 -2.47
CA GLY A 9 1.46 -4.34 -1.26
C GLY A 9 2.33 -4.19 0.00
N LEU A 10 1.96 -3.32 0.92
CA LEU A 10 2.55 -3.22 2.26
C LEU A 10 1.51 -3.69 3.27
N CYS A 11 1.68 -4.90 3.83
CA CYS A 11 0.68 -5.58 4.64
C CYS A 11 1.17 -5.84 6.06
N ILE A 12 0.65 -5.11 7.04
CA ILE A 12 0.82 -5.38 8.46
C ILE A 12 -0.35 -6.26 8.93
N LEU A 13 -0.06 -7.53 9.19
CA LEU A 13 -1.05 -8.56 9.54
C LEU A 13 -1.23 -8.71 11.05
N SER A 14 -0.30 -8.19 11.85
CA SER A 14 -0.33 -8.26 13.31
C SER A 14 -1.67 -7.76 13.86
N ASN A 15 -2.32 -8.58 14.69
CA ASN A 15 -3.59 -8.26 15.35
C ASN A 15 -4.80 -8.04 14.40
N ARG A 16 -4.76 -8.59 13.18
CA ARG A 16 -5.88 -8.57 12.22
C ARG A 16 -6.20 -9.98 11.73
N ASP A 17 -7.10 -10.69 12.41
CA ASP A 17 -7.56 -12.03 12.01
C ASP A 17 -8.11 -12.06 10.56
N GLY A 18 -8.67 -10.94 10.09
CA GLY A 18 -9.14 -10.79 8.71
C GLY A 18 -8.05 -10.48 7.67
N ALA A 19 -6.86 -10.05 8.08
CA ALA A 19 -5.87 -9.50 7.13
C ALA A 19 -5.23 -10.55 6.23
N VAL A 20 -5.17 -11.82 6.67
CA VAL A 20 -4.72 -12.93 5.80
C VAL A 20 -5.68 -13.13 4.63
N LYS A 21 -7.00 -13.01 4.88
CA LYS A 21 -8.02 -13.11 3.83
C LYS A 21 -7.95 -11.92 2.88
N ASP A 22 -7.73 -10.72 3.41
CA ASP A 22 -7.54 -9.51 2.59
C ASP A 22 -6.28 -9.59 1.73
N MET A 23 -5.17 -10.12 2.27
CA MET A 23 -3.95 -10.35 1.51
C MET A 23 -4.16 -11.36 0.37
N ARG A 24 -4.88 -12.47 0.62
CA ARG A 24 -5.23 -13.44 -0.43
C ARG A 24 -6.07 -12.79 -1.53
N ARG A 25 -7.05 -11.95 -1.17
CA ARG A 25 -7.85 -11.18 -2.13
C ARG A 25 -6.99 -10.20 -2.92
N LEU A 26 -6.08 -9.49 -2.26
CA LEU A 26 -5.16 -8.56 -2.91
C LEU A 26 -4.29 -9.29 -3.95
N ARG A 27 -3.77 -10.46 -3.59
CA ARG A 27 -3.00 -11.30 -4.50
C ARG A 27 -3.80 -11.73 -5.73
N ASN A 28 -5.05 -12.12 -5.53
CA ASN A 28 -5.96 -12.49 -6.61
C ASN A 28 -6.21 -11.30 -7.54
N ILE A 29 -6.50 -10.11 -6.99
CA ILE A 29 -6.71 -8.88 -7.75
C ILE A 29 -5.48 -8.55 -8.60
N PHE A 30 -4.28 -8.55 -8.01
CA PHE A 30 -3.04 -8.28 -8.76
C PHE A 30 -2.82 -9.29 -9.89
N THR A 31 -3.06 -10.57 -9.63
CA THR A 31 -2.90 -11.65 -10.62
C THR A 31 -3.93 -11.53 -11.74
N GLN A 32 -5.21 -11.35 -11.42
CA GLN A 32 -6.31 -11.23 -12.38
C GLN A 32 -6.10 -10.03 -13.34
N HIS A 33 -5.58 -8.92 -12.82
CA HIS A 33 -5.31 -7.72 -13.62
C HIS A 33 -3.90 -7.68 -14.23
N ARG A 34 -3.15 -8.79 -14.15
CA ARG A 34 -1.81 -8.97 -14.72
C ARG A 34 -0.79 -7.93 -14.24
N PHE A 35 -0.88 -7.55 -12.97
CA PHE A 35 0.17 -6.77 -12.33
C PHE A 35 1.39 -7.65 -12.09
N HIS A 36 2.57 -7.10 -12.31
CA HIS A 36 3.81 -7.62 -11.77
C HIS A 36 4.01 -6.97 -10.39
N TYR A 37 3.89 -7.78 -9.33
CA TYR A 37 3.72 -7.25 -7.98
C TYR A 37 4.69 -7.82 -6.96
N SER A 38 4.94 -7.05 -5.90
CA SER A 38 5.55 -7.50 -4.66
C SER A 38 4.62 -7.22 -3.48
N ILE A 39 4.59 -8.12 -2.49
CA ILE A 39 3.84 -7.92 -1.25
C ILE A 39 4.83 -8.10 -0.10
N GLU A 40 5.00 -7.05 0.70
CA GLU A 40 5.82 -7.04 1.91
C GLU A 40 4.90 -7.30 3.11
N ILE A 41 5.20 -8.34 3.89
CA ILE A 41 4.40 -8.75 5.05
C ILE A 41 5.13 -8.33 6.32
N ASN A 42 4.44 -7.60 7.19
CA ASN A 42 4.98 -7.05 8.43
C ASN A 42 6.34 -6.32 8.26
N PRO A 43 6.51 -5.42 7.26
CA PRO A 43 7.75 -4.67 7.15
C PRO A 43 7.94 -3.69 8.32
N THR A 44 9.18 -3.53 8.75
CA THR A 44 9.67 -2.41 9.58
C THR A 44 9.63 -1.10 8.81
N LYS A 45 9.76 0.06 9.48
CA LYS A 45 9.82 1.37 8.79
C LYS A 45 10.95 1.41 7.75
N LYS A 46 12.11 0.85 8.08
CA LYS A 46 13.25 0.77 7.14
C LYS A 46 12.92 -0.07 5.91
N GLU A 47 12.27 -1.20 6.10
CA GLU A 47 11.89 -2.10 5.01
C GLU A 47 10.79 -1.51 4.13
N VAL A 48 9.83 -0.79 4.70
CA VAL A 48 8.84 0.00 3.95
C VAL A 48 9.53 0.90 2.94
N PHE A 49 10.49 1.71 3.37
CA PHE A 49 11.18 2.63 2.47
C PHE A 49 12.12 1.92 1.50
N CYS A 50 12.70 0.79 1.90
CA CYS A 50 13.47 -0.06 1.01
C CYS A 50 12.59 -0.63 -0.12
N ALA A 51 11.39 -1.10 0.21
CA ALA A 51 10.41 -1.62 -0.74
C ALA A 51 9.91 -0.53 -1.70
N ILE A 52 9.60 0.66 -1.19
CA ILE A 52 9.23 1.82 -2.03
C ILE A 52 10.37 2.20 -2.99
N ARG A 53 11.62 2.21 -2.51
CA ARG A 53 12.79 2.50 -3.36
C ARG A 53 12.98 1.45 -4.44
N ARG A 54 12.85 0.16 -4.10
CA ARG A 54 12.91 -0.96 -5.05
C ARG A 54 11.80 -0.84 -6.10
N PHE A 55 10.57 -0.58 -5.65
CA PHE A 55 9.42 -0.39 -6.53
C PHE A 55 9.61 0.77 -7.50
N ARG A 56 10.11 1.92 -7.01
CA ARG A 56 10.44 3.08 -7.85
C ARG A 56 11.53 2.78 -8.86
N ALA A 57 12.56 2.01 -8.50
CA ALA A 57 13.57 1.59 -9.47
C ALA A 57 12.94 0.78 -10.62
N SER A 58 11.96 -0.09 -10.32
CA SER A 58 11.20 -0.82 -11.33
C SER A 58 10.28 0.09 -12.19
N LEU A 59 9.82 1.22 -11.66
CA LEU A 59 9.05 2.21 -12.44
C LEU A 59 9.91 2.93 -13.48
N LEU A 60 11.17 3.20 -13.14
CA LEU A 60 12.11 3.93 -13.98
C LEU A 60 12.81 3.05 -15.02
N ASP A 61 12.53 1.75 -15.03
CA ASP A 61 13.05 0.82 -16.03
C ASP A 61 12.53 1.20 -17.43
N ARG A 62 13.40 1.88 -18.19
CA ARG A 62 13.10 2.48 -19.50
C ARG A 62 12.86 1.44 -20.58
N GLU A 63 13.31 0.19 -20.40
CA GLU A 63 13.21 -0.84 -21.43
C GLU A 63 11.78 -1.36 -21.62
N ARG A 64 10.94 -1.26 -20.58
CA ARG A 64 9.67 -2.01 -20.53
C ARG A 64 8.41 -1.17 -20.40
N GLY A 65 8.54 0.17 -20.31
CA GLY A 65 7.46 1.15 -20.32
C GLY A 65 6.28 0.82 -19.37
N VAL A 66 6.16 1.51 -18.25
CA VAL A 66 5.09 1.23 -17.28
C VAL A 66 3.81 1.96 -17.66
N SER A 67 2.69 1.24 -17.82
CA SER A 67 1.38 1.85 -18.08
C SER A 67 0.61 2.24 -16.83
N CYS A 68 0.82 1.52 -15.72
CA CYS A 68 0.11 1.76 -14.49
C CYS A 68 0.93 1.23 -13.30
N CYS A 69 0.92 1.97 -12.18
CA CYS A 69 1.31 1.45 -10.89
C CYS A 69 0.25 1.63 -9.81
N VAL A 70 0.21 0.68 -8.88
CA VAL A 70 -0.69 0.66 -7.73
C VAL A 70 0.13 0.36 -6.47
N VAL A 71 -0.05 1.16 -5.42
CA VAL A 71 0.48 0.86 -4.08
C VAL A 71 -0.68 0.67 -3.14
N VAL A 72 -0.74 -0.49 -2.48
CA VAL A 72 -1.76 -0.84 -1.48
C VAL A 72 -1.11 -0.92 -0.12
N ILE A 73 -1.68 -0.21 0.85
CA ILE A 73 -1.23 -0.22 2.24
C ILE A 73 -2.35 -0.83 3.09
N MET A 74 -2.06 -1.92 3.76
CA MET A 74 -2.94 -2.61 4.70
C MET A 74 -2.27 -2.62 6.06
N ALA A 75 -2.48 -1.58 6.86
CA ALA A 75 -1.83 -1.45 8.16
C ALA A 75 -2.76 -0.80 9.19
N HIS A 76 -2.44 -0.99 10.47
CA HIS A 76 -2.94 -0.10 11.50
C HIS A 76 -2.31 1.29 11.35
N GLY A 77 -3.00 2.31 11.84
CA GLY A 77 -2.52 3.66 11.77
C GLY A 77 -3.54 4.65 12.29
N ARG A 78 -3.14 5.91 12.28
CA ARG A 78 -4.01 7.07 12.54
C ARG A 78 -4.03 7.94 11.30
N ILE A 79 -4.85 9.00 11.31
CA ILE A 79 -4.96 9.90 10.17
C ILE A 79 -3.56 10.42 9.78
N GLY A 80 -3.14 10.14 8.54
CA GLY A 80 -1.84 10.55 8.00
C GLY A 80 -0.67 9.59 8.24
N TYR A 81 -0.86 8.50 9.00
CA TYR A 81 0.22 7.59 9.38
C TYR A 81 -0.17 6.13 9.23
N MET A 82 0.82 5.29 8.94
CA MET A 82 0.72 3.83 9.15
C MET A 82 1.75 3.39 10.19
N THR A 83 1.39 2.42 11.02
CA THR A 83 2.28 1.83 12.01
C THR A 83 2.93 0.58 11.42
N ALA A 84 4.25 0.58 11.28
CA ALA A 84 5.04 -0.54 10.78
C ALA A 84 5.20 -1.66 11.84
N ALA A 85 5.80 -2.79 11.47
CA ALA A 85 5.92 -3.95 12.36
C ALA A 85 6.82 -3.71 13.58
N ASP A 86 7.78 -2.79 13.46
CA ASP A 86 8.62 -2.27 14.55
C ASP A 86 7.87 -1.29 15.47
N LYS A 87 6.54 -1.14 15.30
CA LYS A 87 5.68 -0.20 16.03
C LYS A 87 6.06 1.28 15.80
N VAL A 88 6.84 1.56 14.76
CA VAL A 88 7.23 2.92 14.39
C VAL A 88 6.23 3.46 13.36
N ASP A 89 5.77 4.68 13.58
CA ASP A 89 4.90 5.35 12.63
C ASP A 89 5.67 5.84 11.39
N VAL A 90 5.02 5.64 10.24
CA VAL A 90 5.46 6.08 8.92
C VAL A 90 4.43 7.06 8.40
N GLU A 91 4.87 8.26 8.07
CA GLU A 91 3.99 9.29 7.52
C GLU A 91 3.64 8.96 6.06
N LEU A 92 2.35 8.99 5.74
CA LEU A 92 1.88 8.69 4.38
C LEU A 92 2.37 9.73 3.37
N GLN A 93 2.53 10.99 3.79
CA GLN A 93 3.13 12.04 2.94
C GLN A 93 4.57 11.71 2.57
N GLU A 94 5.34 11.08 3.45
CA GLU A 94 6.71 10.65 3.15
C GLU A 94 6.71 9.53 2.08
N ILE A 95 5.75 8.61 2.17
CA ILE A 95 5.54 7.56 1.15
C ILE A 95 5.17 8.19 -0.19
N TYR A 96 4.21 9.11 -0.20
CA TYR A 96 3.73 9.79 -1.41
C TYR A 96 4.82 10.65 -2.04
N GLY A 97 5.59 11.39 -1.24
CA GLY A 97 6.72 12.20 -1.72
C GLY A 97 7.80 11.35 -2.40
N LYS A 98 8.04 10.13 -1.93
CA LYS A 98 8.99 9.21 -2.60
C LYS A 98 8.43 8.62 -3.90
N LEU A 99 7.11 8.58 -4.08
CA LEU A 99 6.41 8.10 -5.27
C LEU A 99 6.04 9.23 -6.27
N ASN A 100 6.06 10.50 -5.86
CA ASN A 100 5.62 11.66 -6.66
C ASN A 100 6.62 12.10 -7.75
N ASN A 101 6.90 11.21 -8.69
CA ASN A 101 7.32 11.60 -10.03
C ASN A 101 6.31 11.00 -11.03
N SER A 102 5.23 11.76 -11.27
CA SER A 102 4.36 11.77 -12.45
C SER A 102 3.70 10.47 -12.98
N GLN A 103 3.87 9.30 -12.35
CA GLN A 103 3.36 8.03 -12.90
C GLN A 103 2.57 7.11 -11.96
N CYS A 104 2.29 7.48 -10.69
CA CYS A 104 1.62 6.58 -9.76
C CYS A 104 0.20 6.97 -9.34
N LEU A 105 -0.75 6.08 -9.67
CA LEU A 105 -2.11 6.12 -9.17
C LEU A 105 -2.13 5.53 -7.76
N LEU A 106 -2.01 6.39 -6.76
CA LEU A 106 -2.15 6.03 -5.35
C LEU A 106 -3.62 5.82 -5.00
N SER A 107 -4.05 4.56 -4.96
CA SER A 107 -5.37 4.15 -4.45
C SER A 107 -5.25 3.83 -2.96
N ALA A 108 -5.34 4.85 -2.11
CA ALA A 108 -5.58 4.65 -0.68
C ALA A 108 -7.05 4.22 -0.46
N ARG A 109 -7.37 2.95 -0.69
CA ARG A 109 -8.64 2.40 -0.19
C ARG A 109 -8.45 2.13 1.29
N TYR A 110 -9.02 2.98 2.14
CA TYR A 110 -9.29 2.66 3.54
C TYR A 110 -10.36 1.55 3.59
N PRO A 111 -10.09 0.29 3.97
CA PRO A 111 -11.12 -0.49 4.61
C PRO A 111 -11.10 -0.06 6.07
N LYS A 112 -11.91 0.95 6.44
CA LYS A 112 -12.20 1.25 7.85
C LYS A 112 -12.93 0.04 8.44
N LEU A 113 -12.19 -0.95 8.93
CA LEU A 113 -12.69 -1.89 9.94
C LEU A 113 -12.36 -1.27 11.30
N SER A 114 -13.04 -0.18 11.62
CA SER A 114 -13.16 0.28 13.00
C SER A 114 -14.10 -0.69 13.69
N SER A 115 -13.57 -1.52 14.58
CA SER A 115 -14.37 -2.22 15.59
C SER A 115 -15.17 -1.16 16.33
N ALA A 116 -16.47 -1.11 16.05
CA ALA A 116 -17.38 -0.10 16.54
C ALA A 116 -17.59 -0.26 18.04
N ARG A 117 -16.98 0.61 18.84
CA ARG A 117 -17.58 1.19 20.04
C ARG A 117 -16.99 2.56 20.28
N GLU A 118 -17.50 3.58 19.59
CA GLU A 118 -17.68 4.88 20.22
C GLU A 118 -18.75 5.66 19.44
N LYS A 119 -19.82 6.00 20.14
CA LYS A 119 -20.90 6.86 19.68
C LYS A 119 -20.37 8.29 19.63
N GLN A 120 -20.55 9.03 18.54
CA GLN A 120 -21.13 10.39 18.58
C GLN A 120 -21.28 10.95 17.16
N GLY A 121 -22.49 11.47 16.87
CA GLY A 121 -22.72 12.69 16.11
C GLY A 121 -22.27 12.75 14.64
N ARG A 122 -23.22 12.54 13.73
CA ARG A 122 -23.23 13.25 12.44
C ARG A 122 -23.35 14.75 12.72
N VAL A 123 -22.51 15.58 12.10
CA VAL A 123 -22.92 16.76 11.29
C VAL A 123 -21.78 17.08 10.32
N PHE A 124 -22.09 17.21 9.02
CA PHE A 124 -21.40 18.08 8.07
C PHE A 124 -22.49 18.67 7.16
N PRO A 125 -22.65 20.00 7.06
CA PRO A 125 -22.37 20.68 5.81
C PRO A 125 -20.85 20.73 5.55
#